data_AF-A0A090KN00-F1
#
_entry.id   AF-A0A090KN00-F1
#
_cell.length_a   1.000
_cell.length_b   1.000
_cell.length_c   1.000
_cell.angle_alpha   90.00
_cell.angle_beta   90.00
_cell.angle_gamma   90.00
#
_symmetry.space_group_name_H-M   'P 1'
#
loop_
_entity.id
_entity.type
_entity.pdbx_description
1 polymer ?
#
loop_
_entity_poly.entity_id
_entity_poly.type
_entity_poly.pdbx_seq_one_letter_code
_entity_poly.pdbx_strand_id
1 'polypeptide(L)'
;MSTQNFPALSFFWKEGYSLGVGLTESMVEAGYLEKEEKEFKVTPKGEQFFADFGIDIAVIRKKRRSFSRACLDWSERQHHLAGALGEQLASRLFELEWIVRLPKTRAVKITEKGRAGLRDYFHLSV
;
A
#
# COMPACT_ATOMS: atom_id res chain seq x y z
N MET A 1 -20.03 30.03 -7.46
CA MET A 1 -19.94 28.90 -8.41
C MET A 1 -18.46 28.55 -8.50
N SER A 2 -17.91 27.52 -7.89
CA SER A 2 -18.46 26.39 -7.14
C SER A 2 -17.47 26.07 -6.00
N THR A 3 -18.03 25.70 -4.86
CA THR A 3 -17.35 25.38 -3.61
C THR A 3 -16.33 24.26 -3.79
N GLN A 4 -15.07 24.52 -3.43
CA GLN A 4 -14.09 23.47 -3.14
C GLN A 4 -14.52 22.80 -1.83
N ASN A 5 -15.30 21.73 -1.95
CA ASN A 5 -15.61 20.84 -0.84
C ASN A 5 -14.45 19.85 -0.70
N PHE A 6 -13.47 20.20 0.13
CA PHE A 6 -12.61 19.20 0.77
C PHE A 6 -13.39 18.69 1.99
N PRO A 7 -13.89 17.43 2.02
CA PRO A 7 -14.49 16.91 3.22
C PRO A 7 -13.39 16.71 4.27
N ALA A 8 -13.48 17.51 5.32
CA ALA A 8 -12.74 17.35 6.56
C ALA A 8 -13.19 16.07 7.28
N LEU A 9 -12.56 14.92 7.00
CA LEU A 9 -12.70 13.69 7.79
C LEU A 9 -11.43 12.79 7.70
N SER A 10 -10.24 13.30 8.04
CA SER A 10 -9.02 12.45 8.07
C SER A 10 -8.16 12.60 9.32
N PHE A 11 -8.75 13.05 10.45
CA PHE A 11 -7.99 13.32 11.67
C PHE A 11 -8.33 12.48 12.92
N PHE A 12 -9.12 11.41 12.82
CA PHE A 12 -9.56 10.69 14.04
C PHE A 12 -9.54 9.15 14.03
N TRP A 13 -8.79 8.50 13.13
CA TRP A 13 -8.58 7.04 13.19
C TRP A 13 -7.13 6.70 12.87
N LYS A 14 -6.25 6.63 13.87
CA LYS A 14 -4.83 6.31 13.63
C LYS A 14 -4.21 5.32 14.63
N GLU A 15 -5.04 4.58 15.34
CA GLU A 15 -4.63 3.51 16.26
C GLU A 15 -5.49 2.28 15.95
N GLY A 16 -5.13 1.51 14.93
CA GLY A 16 -5.82 0.27 14.57
C GLY A 16 -5.61 -0.20 13.13
N TYR A 17 -5.45 0.74 12.21
CA TYR A 17 -5.46 0.44 10.80
C TYR A 17 -4.23 -0.36 10.32
N SER A 18 -4.47 -1.50 9.68
CA SER A 18 -3.39 -2.34 9.19
C SER A 18 -2.66 -1.63 8.04
N LEU A 19 -1.31 -1.50 8.15
CA LEU A 19 -0.47 -0.80 7.17
C LEU A 19 -0.73 -1.25 5.73
N GLY A 20 -1.08 -2.54 5.54
CA GLY A 20 -1.42 -3.09 4.24
C GLY A 20 -2.67 -2.45 3.63
N VAL A 21 -3.73 -2.26 4.43
CA VAL A 21 -4.94 -1.57 3.97
C VAL A 21 -4.58 -0.12 3.61
N GLY A 22 -3.76 0.55 4.42
CA GLY A 22 -3.38 1.96 4.20
C GLY A 22 -2.62 2.27 2.95
N LEU A 23 -1.63 1.43 2.68
CA LEU A 23 -0.92 1.50 1.42
C LEU A 23 -1.89 1.26 0.26
N THR A 24 -2.81 0.32 0.40
CA THR A 24 -3.74 -0.04 -0.67
C THR A 24 -4.74 1.09 -0.96
N GLU A 25 -5.39 1.63 0.06
CA GLU A 25 -6.33 2.74 -0.09
C GLU A 25 -5.64 3.98 -0.66
N SER A 26 -4.46 4.34 -0.13
CA SER A 26 -3.64 5.42 -0.68
C SER A 26 -3.33 5.22 -2.17
N MET A 27 -2.89 4.02 -2.56
CA MET A 27 -2.58 3.73 -3.96
C MET A 27 -3.81 3.75 -4.86
N VAL A 28 -4.99 3.39 -4.35
CA VAL A 28 -6.26 3.51 -5.07
C VAL A 28 -6.66 4.98 -5.22
N GLU A 29 -6.61 5.77 -4.14
CA GLU A 29 -6.92 7.21 -4.15
C GLU A 29 -5.98 7.99 -5.08
N ALA A 30 -4.70 7.62 -5.10
CA ALA A 30 -3.71 8.21 -5.99
C ALA A 30 -3.84 7.75 -7.46
N GLY A 31 -4.75 6.79 -7.75
CA GLY A 31 -4.97 6.26 -9.09
C GLY A 31 -3.85 5.35 -9.60
N TYR A 32 -3.04 4.78 -8.72
CA TYR A 32 -2.03 3.78 -9.07
C TYR A 32 -2.64 2.39 -9.23
N LEU A 33 -3.70 2.11 -8.45
CA LEU A 33 -4.46 0.87 -8.48
C LEU A 33 -5.93 1.16 -8.75
N GLU A 34 -6.55 0.30 -9.53
CA GLU A 34 -8.01 0.21 -9.68
C GLU A 34 -8.47 -1.08 -9.01
N LYS A 35 -9.43 -0.98 -8.09
CA LYS A 35 -10.00 -2.15 -7.43
C LYS A 35 -11.00 -2.83 -8.37
N GLU A 36 -10.73 -4.08 -8.69
CA GLU A 36 -11.68 -5.00 -9.31
C GLU A 36 -12.23 -5.97 -8.25
N GLU A 37 -13.08 -6.92 -8.66
CA GLU A 37 -13.80 -7.80 -7.72
C GLU A 37 -12.85 -8.65 -6.85
N LYS A 38 -11.76 -9.17 -7.43
CA LYS A 38 -10.85 -10.12 -6.77
C LYS A 38 -9.38 -9.68 -6.80
N GLU A 39 -9.08 -8.57 -7.42
CA GLU A 39 -7.72 -8.08 -7.63
C GLU A 39 -7.66 -6.56 -7.77
N PHE A 40 -6.44 -6.04 -7.72
CA PHE A 40 -6.13 -4.66 -8.03
C PHE A 40 -5.44 -4.59 -9.38
N LYS A 41 -6.05 -3.91 -10.34
CA LYS A 41 -5.41 -3.64 -11.62
C LYS A 41 -4.44 -2.47 -11.45
N VAL A 42 -3.20 -2.66 -11.89
CA VAL A 42 -2.22 -1.56 -11.92
C VAL A 42 -2.49 -0.70 -13.13
N THR A 43 -2.66 0.60 -12.91
CA THR A 43 -2.86 1.59 -13.99
C THR A 43 -1.52 1.95 -14.63
N PRO A 44 -1.50 2.60 -15.82
CA PRO A 44 -0.25 3.10 -16.39
C PRO A 44 0.51 4.06 -15.44
N LYS A 45 -0.22 4.88 -14.67
CA LYS A 45 0.34 5.73 -13.62
C LYS A 45 0.97 4.90 -12.51
N GLY A 46 0.30 3.82 -12.11
CA GLY A 46 0.83 2.86 -11.14
C GLY A 46 2.10 2.17 -11.63
N GLU A 47 2.17 1.78 -12.90
CA GLU A 47 3.38 1.15 -13.45
C GLU A 47 4.60 2.07 -13.35
N GLN A 48 4.42 3.36 -13.66
CA GLN A 48 5.47 4.37 -13.47
C GLN A 48 5.84 4.53 -11.98
N PHE A 49 4.84 4.68 -11.10
CA PHE A 49 5.07 4.80 -9.67
C PHE A 49 5.89 3.63 -9.10
N PHE A 50 5.52 2.39 -9.45
CA PHE A 50 6.22 1.21 -8.98
C PHE A 50 7.65 1.15 -9.52
N ALA A 51 7.87 1.52 -10.79
CA ALA A 51 9.21 1.61 -11.35
C ALA A 51 10.08 2.63 -10.59
N ASP A 52 9.56 3.84 -10.34
CA ASP A 52 10.25 4.90 -9.60
C ASP A 52 10.52 4.49 -8.13
N PHE A 53 9.62 3.71 -7.55
CA PHE A 53 9.79 3.15 -6.20
C PHE A 53 10.81 1.99 -6.15
N GLY A 54 11.26 1.50 -7.30
CA GLY A 54 12.24 0.41 -7.44
C GLY A 54 11.61 -0.98 -7.51
N ILE A 55 10.39 -1.09 -8.02
CA ILE A 55 9.62 -2.33 -8.19
C ILE A 55 9.36 -2.57 -9.69
N ASP A 56 10.03 -3.57 -10.26
CA ASP A 56 9.81 -3.99 -11.64
C ASP A 56 8.59 -4.91 -11.77
N ILE A 57 7.46 -4.33 -12.20
CA ILE A 57 6.22 -5.06 -12.41
C ILE A 57 6.33 -6.13 -13.51
N ALA A 58 7.11 -5.89 -14.56
CA ALA A 58 7.24 -6.83 -15.67
C ALA A 58 7.90 -8.14 -15.21
N VAL A 59 8.84 -8.07 -14.26
CA VAL A 59 9.41 -9.25 -13.61
C VAL A 59 8.38 -9.94 -12.71
N ILE A 60 7.61 -9.18 -11.94
CA ILE A 60 6.63 -9.73 -10.98
C ILE A 60 5.49 -10.45 -11.70
N ARG A 61 4.98 -9.93 -12.83
CA ARG A 61 3.92 -10.54 -13.64
C ARG A 61 4.29 -11.94 -14.17
N LYS A 62 5.58 -12.26 -14.27
CA LYS A 62 6.07 -13.59 -14.70
C LYS A 62 6.04 -14.63 -13.57
N LYS A 63 5.79 -14.24 -12.32
CA LYS A 63 5.73 -15.17 -11.17
C LYS A 63 4.44 -16.03 -11.25
N ARG A 64 4.51 -17.28 -10.76
CA ARG A 64 3.41 -18.27 -10.80
C ARG A 64 2.21 -17.96 -9.88
N ARG A 65 2.39 -17.08 -8.89
CA ARG A 65 1.36 -16.71 -7.91
C ARG A 65 0.46 -15.59 -8.46
N SER A 66 -0.75 -15.43 -7.91
CA SER A 66 -1.63 -14.29 -8.23
C SER A 66 -0.87 -12.96 -8.13
N PHE A 67 -1.02 -12.10 -9.13
CA PHE A 67 -0.22 -10.88 -9.26
C PHE A 67 -0.58 -9.85 -8.17
N SER A 68 -1.86 -9.45 -8.09
CA SER A 68 -2.33 -8.33 -7.27
C SER A 68 -3.66 -8.63 -6.57
N ARG A 69 -3.79 -9.85 -6.02
CA ARG A 69 -5.00 -10.32 -5.34
C ARG A 69 -5.52 -9.32 -4.29
N ALA A 70 -6.82 -9.08 -4.27
CA ALA A 70 -7.49 -8.39 -3.19
C ALA A 70 -7.70 -9.38 -2.02
N CYS A 71 -7.08 -9.10 -0.87
CA CYS A 71 -7.20 -9.93 0.32
C CYS A 71 -7.97 -9.18 1.41
N LEU A 72 -9.01 -9.82 1.97
CA LEU A 72 -9.83 -9.21 3.00
C LEU A 72 -9.06 -9.23 4.32
N ASP A 73 -8.79 -8.06 4.87
CA ASP A 73 -8.38 -7.89 6.25
C ASP A 73 -9.63 -8.07 7.12
N TRP A 74 -9.67 -9.10 7.95
CA TRP A 74 -10.84 -9.41 8.78
C TRP A 74 -11.04 -8.42 9.92
N SER A 75 -9.98 -7.78 10.39
CA SER A 75 -10.02 -6.78 11.46
C SER A 75 -10.58 -5.46 10.94
N GLU A 76 -10.07 -5.00 9.80
CA GLU A 76 -10.48 -3.73 9.18
C GLU A 76 -11.72 -3.89 8.28
N ARG A 77 -12.07 -5.13 7.91
CA ARG A 77 -13.09 -5.46 6.90
C ARG A 77 -12.86 -4.77 5.55
N GLN A 78 -11.59 -4.48 5.24
CA GLN A 78 -11.15 -3.82 4.02
C GLN A 78 -10.21 -4.72 3.20
N HIS A 79 -10.21 -4.52 1.88
CA HIS A 79 -9.32 -5.27 0.99
C HIS A 79 -7.96 -4.59 0.90
N HIS A 80 -6.90 -5.35 1.15
CA HIS A 80 -5.53 -4.92 0.92
C HIS A 80 -4.89 -5.66 -0.27
N LEU A 81 -3.87 -5.03 -0.85
CA LEU A 81 -3.05 -5.60 -1.90
C LEU A 81 -2.27 -6.81 -1.36
N ALA A 82 -2.53 -7.97 -1.96
CA ALA A 82 -1.79 -9.20 -1.74
C ALA A 82 -1.21 -9.70 -3.07
N GLY A 83 -0.90 -10.99 -3.16
CA GLY A 83 -0.27 -11.56 -4.35
C GLY A 83 1.23 -11.26 -4.43
N ALA A 84 1.79 -11.37 -5.64
CA ALA A 84 3.20 -11.14 -5.92
C ALA A 84 3.59 -9.67 -5.73
N LEU A 85 2.70 -8.74 -6.11
CA LEU A 85 2.94 -7.31 -6.02
C LEU A 85 2.94 -6.85 -4.56
N GLY A 86 1.96 -7.29 -3.75
CA GLY A 86 1.92 -6.98 -2.32
C GLY A 86 3.14 -7.53 -1.56
N GLU A 87 3.61 -8.73 -1.92
CA GLU A 87 4.86 -9.28 -1.38
C GLU A 87 6.10 -8.46 -1.75
N GLN A 88 6.22 -8.05 -3.02
CA GLN A 88 7.36 -7.25 -3.46
C GLN A 88 7.34 -5.85 -2.82
N LEU A 89 6.17 -5.25 -2.68
CA LEU A 89 5.98 -4.01 -1.95
C LEU A 89 6.44 -4.15 -0.49
N ALA A 90 5.97 -5.17 0.22
CA ALA A 90 6.40 -5.42 1.60
C ALA A 90 7.92 -5.65 1.70
N SER A 91 8.50 -6.42 0.77
CA SER A 91 9.96 -6.65 0.70
C SER A 91 10.72 -5.35 0.51
N ARG A 92 10.26 -4.48 -0.39
CA ARG A 92 10.85 -3.17 -0.64
C ARG A 92 10.80 -2.27 0.60
N LEU A 93 9.71 -2.29 1.36
CA LEU A 93 9.60 -1.54 2.61
C LEU A 93 10.57 -2.05 3.70
N PHE A 94 10.85 -3.35 3.76
CA PHE A 94 11.88 -3.91 4.63
C PHE A 94 13.29 -3.52 4.17
N GLU A 95 13.59 -3.61 2.86
CA GLU A 95 14.88 -3.22 2.28
C GLU A 95 15.20 -1.75 2.52
N LEU A 96 14.20 -0.88 2.45
CA LEU A 96 14.33 0.55 2.76
C LEU A 96 14.39 0.83 4.27
N GLU A 97 14.22 -0.19 5.12
CA GLU A 97 14.11 -0.09 6.57
C GLU A 97 12.96 0.81 7.03
N TRP A 98 11.90 0.92 6.21
CA TRP A 98 10.69 1.66 6.57
C TRP A 98 9.85 0.90 7.59
N ILE A 99 9.93 -0.43 7.53
CA ILE A 99 9.34 -1.32 8.51
C ILE A 99 10.38 -2.31 9.02
N VAL A 100 10.26 -2.69 10.28
CA VAL A 100 11.07 -3.72 10.93
C VAL A 100 10.17 -4.72 11.65
N ARG A 101 10.61 -5.97 11.74
CA ARG A 101 9.85 -7.01 12.46
C ARG A 101 9.99 -6.82 13.97
N LEU A 102 8.88 -6.93 14.69
CA LEU A 102 8.92 -6.99 16.15
C LEU A 102 9.42 -8.37 16.61
N PRO A 103 10.33 -8.45 17.60
CA PRO A 103 10.89 -9.72 18.06
C PRO A 103 9.82 -10.75 18.41
N LYS A 104 10.00 -11.99 17.97
CA LYS A 104 9.12 -13.14 18.27
C LYS A 104 7.66 -13.00 17.77
N THR A 105 7.36 -12.04 16.88
CA THR A 105 6.02 -11.87 16.32
C THR A 105 6.06 -11.73 14.80
N ARG A 106 4.87 -11.78 14.17
CA ARG A 106 4.69 -11.41 12.76
C ARG A 106 4.40 -9.92 12.55
N ALA A 107 4.21 -9.17 13.64
CA ALA A 107 3.93 -7.76 13.59
C ALA A 107 5.16 -6.95 13.13
N VAL A 108 4.89 -5.82 12.51
CA VAL A 108 5.91 -4.87 12.07
C VAL A 108 5.75 -3.55 12.79
N LYS A 109 6.87 -2.86 13.00
CA LYS A 109 6.91 -1.49 13.47
C LYS A 109 7.39 -0.59 12.34
N ILE A 110 6.73 0.55 12.17
CA ILE A 110 7.15 1.61 11.25
C ILE A 110 8.28 2.40 11.89
N THR A 111 9.39 2.56 11.20
CA THR A 111 10.54 3.36 11.65
C THR A 111 10.31 4.85 11.39
N GLU A 112 11.14 5.72 11.95
CA GLU A 112 11.04 7.17 11.66
C GLU A 112 11.27 7.46 10.17
N LYS A 113 12.27 6.79 9.58
CA LYS A 113 12.52 6.80 8.13
C LYS A 113 11.30 6.31 7.34
N GLY A 114 10.61 5.29 7.86
CA GLY A 114 9.38 4.77 7.27
C GLY A 114 8.23 5.76 7.32
N ARG A 115 8.04 6.48 8.43
CA ARG A 115 7.00 7.52 8.52
C ARG A 115 7.21 8.62 7.48
N ALA A 116 8.46 9.07 7.33
CA ALA A 116 8.81 10.06 6.30
C ALA A 116 8.55 9.50 4.89
N GLY A 117 9.07 8.30 4.59
CA GLY A 117 8.90 7.68 3.29
C GLY A 117 7.44 7.39 2.90
N LEU A 118 6.64 6.90 3.84
CA LEU A 118 5.21 6.63 3.62
C LEU A 118 4.43 7.91 3.31
N ARG A 119 4.75 9.01 3.98
CA ARG A 119 4.18 10.32 3.66
C ARG A 119 4.63 10.82 2.28
N ASP A 120 5.91 10.66 1.97
CA ASP A 120 6.48 11.28 0.76
C ASP A 120 6.11 10.51 -0.52
N TYR A 121 6.03 9.17 -0.47
CA TYR A 121 5.70 8.32 -1.63
C TYR A 121 4.22 7.93 -1.70
N PHE A 122 3.59 7.70 -0.56
CA PHE A 122 2.21 7.20 -0.50
C PHE A 122 1.24 8.23 0.06
N HIS A 123 1.67 9.46 0.38
CA HIS A 123 0.82 10.47 1.02
C HIS A 123 0.15 9.94 2.31
N LEU A 124 0.73 8.89 2.91
CA LEU A 124 0.16 8.17 4.02
C LEU A 124 0.82 8.65 5.31
N SER A 125 0.03 9.35 6.13
CA SER A 125 0.47 9.71 7.47
C SER A 125 0.18 8.54 8.41
N VAL A 126 1.22 7.98 9.04
CA VAL A 126 1.19 6.90 10.05
C VAL A 126 1.91 7.28 11.32
#